data_AF-A0A542Y7Q5-F1
#
_entry.id   AF-A0A542Y7Q5-F1
#
_cell.length_a   1.000
_cell.length_b   1.000
_cell.length_c   1.000
_cell.angle_alpha   90.00
_cell.angle_beta   90.00
_cell.angle_gamma   90.00
#
_symmetry.space_group_name_H-M   'P 1'
#
loop_
_entity.id
_entity.type
_entity.pdbx_description
1 polymer ?
#
loop_
_entity_poly.entity_id
_entity_poly.type
_entity_poly.pdbx_seq_one_letter_code
_entity_poly.pdbx_strand_id
1 'polypeptide(L)'
;MSTPQDARRHIAPAITMALAILGALALLVTFVVQVVAAIPPKLEPAPANVLAHIEQSFAPQHVIDRIGELRPETAVVLERADDGAIAFAFRTTNDSFGAGVFVPPGGGATSIAPADGTWVWMETMNRVDDTPRNYELTVRRTGATYDHTFTVKQ
;
A
#
# COMPACT_ATOMS: atom_id res chain seq x y z
N MET A 1 38.01 71.58 12.31
CA MET A 1 38.49 70.22 12.63
C MET A 1 37.28 69.31 12.65
N SER A 2 37.12 68.48 11.61
CA SER A 2 35.96 67.61 11.41
C SER A 2 36.43 66.16 11.34
N THR A 3 36.11 65.37 12.36
CA THR A 3 36.31 63.91 12.35
C THR A 3 35.13 63.23 11.63
N PRO A 4 35.37 62.26 10.74
CA PRO A 4 34.31 61.62 9.98
C PRO A 4 33.53 60.64 10.84
N GLN A 5 32.20 60.80 10.79
CA GLN A 5 31.21 59.98 11.47
C GLN A 5 30.74 58.88 10.50
N ASP A 6 31.61 57.95 10.14
CA ASP A 6 31.28 56.82 9.26
C ASP A 6 31.60 55.48 9.91
N ALA A 7 30.67 55.06 10.78
CA ALA A 7 30.54 53.67 11.22
C ALA A 7 29.05 53.33 11.42
N ARG A 8 28.19 53.73 10.47
CA ARG A 8 26.78 53.31 10.47
C ARG A 8 26.64 51.91 9.86
N ARG A 9 26.75 50.90 10.73
CA ARG A 9 26.04 49.60 10.70
C ARG A 9 25.66 49.05 9.31
N HIS A 10 26.55 48.26 8.71
CA HIS A 10 26.24 47.31 7.63
C HIS A 10 25.64 45.97 8.13
N ILE A 11 25.00 45.94 9.30
CA ILE A 11 24.54 44.69 9.93
C ILE A 11 23.15 44.27 9.43
N ALA A 12 22.35 45.20 8.90
CA ALA A 12 20.97 44.93 8.46
C ALA A 12 20.85 43.93 7.29
N PRO A 13 21.67 43.98 6.22
CA PRO A 13 21.52 43.07 5.08
C PRO A 13 21.86 41.62 5.45
N ALA A 14 22.92 41.42 6.25
CA ALA A 14 23.41 40.09 6.60
C ALA A 14 22.42 39.28 7.46
N ILE A 15 21.77 39.92 8.43
CA ILE A 15 20.75 39.28 9.28
C ILE A 15 19.53 38.88 8.44
N THR A 16 19.11 39.75 7.52
CA THR A 16 17.96 39.50 6.65
C THR A 16 18.24 38.35 5.67
N MET A 17 19.45 38.28 5.10
CA MET A 17 19.88 37.15 4.26
C MET A 17 19.94 35.84 5.07
N ALA A 18 20.48 35.87 6.30
CA ALA A 18 20.54 34.69 7.15
C ALA A 18 19.15 34.14 7.49
N LEU A 19 18.19 35.02 7.82
CA LEU A 19 16.79 34.63 8.04
C LEU A 19 16.14 34.06 6.78
N ALA A 20 16.39 34.64 5.61
CA ALA A 20 15.86 34.13 4.34
C ALA A 20 16.42 32.74 4.02
N ILE A 21 17.72 32.50 4.25
CA ILE A 21 18.35 31.20 4.05
C ILE A 21 17.77 30.16 5.01
N LEU A 22 17.62 30.51 6.29
CA LEU A 22 17.02 29.61 7.29
C LEU A 22 15.55 29.29 6.94
N GLY A 23 14.78 30.27 6.48
CA GLY A 23 13.41 30.06 6.02
C GLY A 23 13.33 29.15 4.80
N ALA A 24 14.20 29.38 3.80
CA ALA A 24 14.29 28.51 2.63
C ALA A 24 14.72 27.08 2.99
N LEU A 25 15.64 26.93 3.95
CA LEU A 25 16.06 25.61 4.45
C LEU A 25 14.90 24.90 5.15
N ALA A 26 14.13 25.60 5.99
CA ALA A 26 12.96 25.03 6.65
C ALA A 26 11.89 24.57 5.64
N LEU A 27 11.65 25.37 4.59
CA LEU A 27 10.75 24.98 3.50
C LEU A 27 11.27 23.76 2.73
N LEU A 28 12.57 23.70 2.44
CA LEU A 28 13.18 22.56 1.77
C LEU A 28 13.02 21.28 2.61
N VAL A 29 13.30 21.35 3.92
CA VAL A 29 13.15 20.21 4.83
C VAL A 29 11.69 19.74 4.86
N THR A 30 10.75 20.68 4.95
CA THR A 30 9.31 20.36 4.95
C THR A 30 8.88 19.69 3.65
N PHE A 31 9.37 20.18 2.51
CA PHE A 31 9.12 19.58 1.20
C PHE A 31 9.70 18.17 1.10
N VAL A 32 10.94 17.95 1.53
CA VAL A 32 11.55 16.62 1.53
C VAL A 32 10.76 15.65 2.40
N VAL A 33 10.33 16.07 3.59
CA VAL A 33 9.52 15.24 4.48
C VAL A 33 8.18 14.89 3.83
N GLN A 34 7.51 15.85 3.19
CA GLN A 34 6.26 15.60 2.46
C GLN A 34 6.44 14.65 1.27
N VAL A 35 7.52 14.82 0.50
CA VAL A 35 7.83 13.94 -0.64
C VAL A 35 8.13 12.53 -0.17
N VAL A 36 8.93 12.36 0.89
CA VAL A 36 9.25 11.05 1.45
C VAL A 36 8.01 10.38 2.05
N ALA A 37 7.15 11.14 2.74
CA ALA A 37 5.89 10.62 3.27
C ALA A 37 4.87 10.26 2.16
N ALA A 38 5.01 10.83 0.96
CA ALA A 38 4.19 10.50 -0.20
C ALA A 38 4.69 9.27 -0.97
N ILE A 39 5.87 8.71 -0.63
CA ILE A 39 6.33 7.45 -1.22
C ILE A 39 5.42 6.33 -0.68
N PRO A 40 4.68 5.62 -1.55
CA PRO A 40 3.84 4.53 -1.09
C PRO A 40 4.70 3.46 -0.40
N PRO A 41 4.24 2.89 0.73
CA PRO A 41 4.97 1.86 1.43
C PRO A 41 5.24 0.70 0.47
N LYS A 42 6.47 0.19 0.50
CA LYS A 42 6.85 -0.98 -0.28
C LYS A 42 6.07 -2.17 0.28
N LEU A 43 5.08 -2.64 -0.46
CA LEU A 43 4.32 -3.82 -0.09
C LEU A 43 5.22 -5.06 -0.12
N GLU A 44 5.03 -5.93 0.86
CA GLU A 44 5.74 -7.20 0.95
C GLU A 44 5.23 -8.13 -0.17
N PRO A 45 6.11 -8.83 -0.91
CA PRO A 45 5.67 -9.85 -1.86
C PRO A 45 4.87 -10.96 -1.18
N ALA A 46 3.86 -11.50 -1.87
CA ALA A 46 3.07 -12.61 -1.33
C ALA A 46 3.95 -13.86 -1.12
N PRO A 47 3.84 -14.55 0.02
CA PRO A 47 4.57 -15.78 0.27
C PRO A 47 4.05 -16.93 -0.62
N ALA A 48 4.88 -17.96 -0.83
CA ALA A 48 4.60 -19.04 -1.79
C ALA A 48 3.30 -19.82 -1.51
N ASN A 49 2.90 -19.94 -0.24
CA ASN A 49 1.63 -20.56 0.14
C ASN A 49 0.41 -19.73 -0.27
N VAL A 50 0.51 -18.40 -0.21
CA VAL A 50 -0.54 -17.50 -0.71
C VAL A 50 -0.61 -17.58 -2.23
N LEU A 51 0.53 -17.60 -2.93
CA LEU A 51 0.55 -17.81 -4.38
C LEU A 51 -0.11 -19.12 -4.79
N ALA A 52 0.23 -20.22 -4.12
CA ALA A 52 -0.39 -21.52 -4.37
C ALA A 52 -1.91 -21.50 -4.11
N HIS A 53 -2.36 -20.80 -3.06
CA HIS A 53 -3.80 -20.64 -2.79
C HIS A 53 -4.51 -19.84 -3.89
N ILE A 54 -3.89 -18.77 -4.40
CA ILE A 54 -4.42 -17.99 -5.52
C ILE A 54 -4.55 -18.88 -6.76
N GLU A 55 -3.47 -19.57 -7.13
CA GLU A 55 -3.46 -20.47 -8.29
C GLU A 55 -4.54 -21.55 -8.20
N GLN A 56 -4.71 -22.15 -7.02
CA GLN A 56 -5.76 -23.14 -6.77
C GLN A 56 -7.17 -22.53 -6.89
N SER A 57 -7.36 -21.30 -6.43
CA SER A 57 -8.65 -20.59 -6.50
C SER A 57 -9.08 -20.30 -7.94
N PHE A 58 -8.13 -20.22 -8.87
CA PHE A 58 -8.38 -19.88 -10.29
C PHE A 58 -7.98 -20.99 -11.27
N ALA A 59 -7.70 -22.20 -10.79
CA ALA A 59 -7.34 -23.35 -11.61
C ALA A 59 -8.36 -23.71 -12.72
N PRO A 60 -9.68 -23.44 -12.60
CA PRO A 60 -10.61 -23.75 -13.69
C PRO A 60 -10.35 -22.91 -14.95
N GLN A 61 -10.12 -23.58 -16.09
CA GLN A 61 -9.76 -22.96 -17.38
C GLN A 61 -10.69 -21.82 -17.79
N HIS A 62 -12.01 -21.99 -17.62
CA HIS A 62 -13.01 -20.97 -17.98
C HIS A 62 -12.87 -19.66 -17.19
N VAL A 63 -12.26 -19.70 -16.01
CA VAL A 63 -11.93 -18.50 -15.24
C VAL A 63 -10.70 -17.84 -15.84
N ILE A 64 -9.63 -18.60 -16.08
CA ILE A 64 -8.39 -18.13 -16.71
C ILE A 64 -8.68 -17.47 -18.07
N ASP A 65 -9.54 -18.05 -18.90
CA ASP A 65 -9.88 -17.48 -20.21
C ASP A 65 -10.52 -16.08 -20.11
N ARG A 66 -11.22 -15.82 -19.00
CA ARG A 66 -11.90 -14.54 -18.75
C ARG A 66 -10.97 -13.51 -18.11
N ILE A 67 -10.26 -13.90 -17.05
CA ILE A 67 -9.50 -12.97 -16.20
C ILE A 67 -8.00 -12.98 -16.49
N GLY A 68 -7.49 -13.92 -17.27
CA GLY A 68 -6.06 -14.13 -17.49
C GLY A 68 -5.39 -14.94 -16.38
N GLU A 69 -4.10 -15.22 -16.57
CA GLU A 69 -3.25 -15.95 -15.63
C GLU A 69 -2.77 -15.04 -14.51
N LEU A 70 -2.46 -15.61 -13.34
CA LEU A 70 -1.83 -14.89 -12.24
C LEU A 70 -0.49 -14.30 -12.69
N ARG A 71 -0.25 -13.04 -12.34
CA ARG A 71 1.07 -12.41 -12.42
C ARG A 71 1.73 -12.44 -11.04
N PRO A 72 2.56 -13.44 -10.72
CA PRO A 72 3.06 -13.66 -9.36
C PRO A 72 3.87 -12.47 -8.82
N GLU A 73 4.54 -11.71 -9.69
CA GLU A 73 5.30 -10.51 -9.33
C GLU A 73 4.43 -9.34 -8.85
N THR A 74 3.12 -9.40 -9.11
CA THR A 74 2.14 -8.40 -8.66
C THR A 74 1.43 -8.80 -7.38
N ALA A 75 1.64 -10.03 -6.90
CA ALA A 75 1.01 -10.52 -5.70
C ALA A 75 1.72 -9.95 -4.47
N VAL A 76 0.95 -9.27 -3.62
CA VAL A 76 1.45 -8.53 -2.47
C VAL A 76 0.62 -8.80 -1.23
N VAL A 77 1.27 -8.80 -0.08
CA VAL A 77 0.63 -8.78 1.22
C VAL A 77 0.16 -7.37 1.52
N LEU A 78 -1.11 -7.24 1.87
CA LEU A 78 -1.73 -5.98 2.29
C LEU A 78 -1.61 -5.84 3.81
N GLU A 79 -2.03 -6.87 4.54
CA GLU A 79 -2.07 -6.89 6.00
C GLU A 79 -1.93 -8.33 6.52
N ARG A 80 -1.40 -8.48 7.73
CA ARG A 80 -1.33 -9.74 8.47
C ARG A 80 -2.06 -9.57 9.80
N ALA A 81 -3.03 -10.42 10.09
CA ALA A 81 -3.70 -10.44 11.39
C ALA A 81 -2.88 -11.21 12.43
N ASP A 82 -3.19 -10.96 13.72
CA ASP A 82 -2.54 -11.63 14.86
C ASP A 82 -2.75 -13.15 14.88
N ASP A 83 -3.82 -13.63 14.25
CA ASP A 83 -4.14 -15.05 14.10
C ASP A 83 -3.48 -15.72 12.89
N GLY A 84 -2.60 -15.00 12.19
CA GLY A 84 -1.86 -15.50 11.04
C GLY A 84 -2.59 -15.40 9.70
N ALA A 85 -3.82 -14.87 9.66
CA ALA A 85 -4.49 -14.58 8.40
C ALA A 85 -3.74 -13.51 7.60
N ILE A 86 -3.68 -13.69 6.28
CA ILE A 86 -2.95 -12.81 5.35
C ILE A 86 -3.96 -12.23 4.36
N ALA A 87 -4.19 -10.92 4.43
CA ALA A 87 -4.88 -10.19 3.37
C ALA A 87 -3.89 -9.90 2.24
N PHE A 88 -4.30 -10.18 1.00
CA PHE A 88 -3.43 -10.03 -0.17
C PHE A 88 -4.18 -9.44 -1.37
N ALA A 89 -3.42 -8.89 -2.31
CA ALA A 89 -3.89 -8.43 -3.61
C ALA A 89 -2.94 -8.91 -4.71
N PHE A 90 -3.46 -9.03 -5.93
CA PHE A 90 -2.69 -9.43 -7.10
C PHE A 90 -3.32 -8.91 -8.38
N ARG A 91 -2.62 -9.09 -9.49
CA ARG A 91 -3.13 -8.87 -10.84
C ARG A 91 -2.96 -10.10 -11.70
N THR A 92 -3.67 -10.07 -12.81
CA THR A 92 -3.57 -11.07 -13.87
C THR A 92 -3.00 -10.47 -15.15
N THR A 93 -2.75 -11.33 -16.14
CA THR A 93 -2.27 -10.93 -17.47
C THR A 93 -3.26 -10.06 -18.24
N ASN A 94 -4.57 -10.21 -18.00
CA ASN A 94 -5.61 -9.36 -18.61
C ASN A 94 -5.90 -8.08 -17.79
N ASP A 95 -4.98 -7.67 -16.92
CA ASP A 95 -5.11 -6.52 -16.00
C ASP A 95 -6.35 -6.59 -15.07
N SER A 96 -6.91 -7.79 -14.89
CA SER A 96 -7.92 -8.02 -13.85
C SER A 96 -7.27 -7.92 -12.48
N PHE A 97 -8.06 -7.49 -11.50
CA PHE A 97 -7.60 -7.16 -10.17
C PHE A 97 -8.26 -8.10 -9.16
N GLY A 98 -7.44 -8.81 -8.38
CA GLY A 98 -7.93 -9.74 -7.35
C GLY A 98 -7.43 -9.40 -5.97
N ALA A 99 -8.22 -9.77 -4.97
CA ALA A 99 -7.88 -9.66 -3.57
C ALA A 99 -8.47 -10.84 -2.78
N GLY A 100 -7.84 -11.18 -1.67
CA GLY A 100 -8.28 -12.31 -0.87
C GLY A 100 -7.69 -12.33 0.53
N VAL A 101 -8.18 -13.29 1.30
CA VAL A 101 -7.69 -13.60 2.63
C VAL A 101 -7.25 -15.05 2.61
N PHE A 102 -6.00 -15.30 2.97
CA PHE A 102 -5.44 -16.63 3.14
C PHE A 102 -5.30 -16.92 4.64
N VAL A 103 -5.81 -18.07 5.09
CA VAL A 103 -5.70 -18.52 6.48
C VAL A 103 -4.92 -19.84 6.50
N PRO A 104 -3.66 -19.85 6.98
CA PRO A 104 -2.89 -21.08 7.10
C PRO A 104 -3.63 -22.15 7.94
N PRO A 105 -3.51 -23.45 7.59
CA PRO A 105 -2.62 -24.01 6.57
C PRO A 105 -3.19 -24.05 5.14
N GLY A 106 -4.41 -23.59 4.87
CA GLY A 106 -4.98 -23.69 3.51
C GLY A 106 -6.40 -23.17 3.33
N GLY A 107 -6.97 -22.53 4.35
CA GLY A 107 -8.26 -21.86 4.26
C GLY A 107 -8.13 -20.51 3.56
N GLY A 108 -9.28 -19.88 3.29
CA GLY A 108 -9.32 -18.56 2.70
C GLY A 108 -10.41 -18.40 1.65
N ALA A 109 -10.43 -17.22 1.08
CA ALA A 109 -11.22 -16.91 -0.09
C ALA A 109 -10.44 -15.94 -0.96
N THR A 110 -10.75 -15.96 -2.26
CA THR A 110 -10.27 -14.97 -3.22
C THR A 110 -11.45 -14.44 -4.03
N SER A 111 -11.44 -13.15 -4.32
CA SER A 111 -12.41 -12.48 -5.20
C SER A 111 -11.66 -11.69 -6.26
N ILE A 112 -12.26 -11.56 -7.44
CA ILE A 112 -11.64 -10.89 -8.58
C ILE A 112 -12.62 -9.98 -9.29
N ALA A 113 -12.14 -8.77 -9.59
CA ALA A 113 -12.81 -7.81 -10.44
C ALA A 113 -12.20 -7.86 -11.86
N PRO A 114 -13.01 -7.62 -12.91
CA PRO A 114 -12.52 -7.52 -14.29
C PRO A 114 -11.55 -6.34 -14.47
N ALA A 115 -10.97 -6.19 -15.66
CA ALA A 115 -9.91 -5.21 -15.94
C ALA A 115 -10.29 -3.74 -15.64
N ASP A 116 -11.56 -3.38 -15.81
CA ASP A 116 -12.15 -2.07 -15.49
C ASP A 116 -12.61 -1.96 -14.03
N GLY A 117 -12.55 -3.05 -13.29
CA GLY A 117 -12.87 -3.13 -11.88
C GLY A 117 -11.91 -2.33 -11.02
N THR A 118 -12.46 -1.43 -10.20
CA THR A 118 -11.68 -0.57 -9.32
C THR A 118 -11.67 -1.01 -7.86
N TRP A 119 -12.58 -1.93 -7.48
CA TRP A 119 -12.70 -2.42 -6.11
C TRP A 119 -13.08 -3.90 -6.08
N VAL A 120 -12.67 -4.57 -5.01
CA VAL A 120 -13.06 -5.92 -4.62
C VAL A 120 -13.51 -5.85 -3.17
N TRP A 121 -14.63 -6.50 -2.87
CA TRP A 121 -15.07 -6.77 -1.50
C TRP A 121 -15.26 -8.26 -1.33
N MET A 122 -14.94 -8.75 -0.15
CA MET A 122 -15.25 -10.11 0.26
C MET A 122 -15.47 -10.22 1.76
N GLU A 123 -16.21 -11.26 2.12
CA GLU A 123 -16.32 -11.77 3.48
C GLU A 123 -16.12 -13.28 3.43
N THR A 124 -15.31 -13.82 4.34
CA THR A 124 -15.06 -15.26 4.44
C THR A 124 -14.99 -15.71 5.89
N MET A 125 -15.58 -16.87 6.18
CA MET A 125 -15.49 -17.51 7.47
C MET A 125 -14.46 -18.65 7.39
N ASN A 126 -13.40 -18.57 8.18
CA ASN A 126 -12.41 -19.64 8.30
C ASN A 126 -12.28 -20.10 9.76
N ARG A 127 -11.74 -21.30 9.97
CA ARG A 127 -11.44 -21.81 11.31
C ARG A 127 -9.97 -21.59 11.64
N VAL A 128 -9.71 -21.00 12.81
CA VAL A 128 -8.39 -20.92 13.44
C VAL A 128 -8.52 -21.60 14.80
N ASP A 129 -7.74 -22.66 15.03
CA ASP A 129 -7.80 -23.47 16.26
C ASP A 129 -9.24 -23.91 16.62
N ASP A 130 -9.96 -24.46 15.63
CA ASP A 130 -11.37 -24.87 15.68
C ASP A 130 -12.40 -23.75 15.97
N THR A 131 -11.95 -22.51 16.12
CA THR A 131 -12.81 -21.35 16.33
C THR A 131 -13.14 -20.68 14.99
N PRO A 132 -14.42 -20.50 14.63
CA PRO A 132 -14.78 -19.76 13.43
C PRO A 132 -14.41 -18.29 13.60
N ARG A 133 -13.79 -17.71 12.58
CA ARG A 133 -13.44 -16.30 12.49
C ARG A 133 -13.91 -15.75 11.14
N ASN A 134 -14.51 -14.57 11.19
CA ASN A 134 -15.00 -13.89 10.01
C ASN A 134 -14.00 -12.82 9.60
N TYR A 135 -13.63 -12.83 8.33
CA TYR A 135 -12.69 -11.88 7.74
C TYR A 135 -13.41 -11.07 6.68
N GLU A 136 -13.41 -9.75 6.83
CA GLU A 136 -13.90 -8.82 5.83
C GLU A 136 -12.71 -8.08 5.20
N LEU A 137 -12.67 -8.05 3.87
CA LEU A 137 -11.64 -7.37 3.12
C LEU A 137 -12.28 -6.54 2.01
N THR A 138 -11.99 -5.24 2.03
CA THR A 138 -12.25 -4.32 0.92
C THR A 138 -10.92 -3.85 0.37
N VAL A 139 -10.73 -3.94 -0.95
CA VAL A 139 -9.53 -3.43 -1.60
C VAL A 139 -9.93 -2.61 -2.81
N ARG A 140 -9.33 -1.42 -2.94
CA ARG A 140 -9.48 -0.53 -4.07
C ARG A 140 -8.14 -0.37 -4.78
N ARG A 141 -8.15 -0.55 -6.09
CA ARG A 141 -6.98 -0.30 -6.95
C ARG A 141 -6.85 1.21 -7.20
N THR A 142 -5.69 1.77 -6.88
CA THR A 142 -5.35 3.19 -7.12
C THR A 142 -4.08 3.29 -7.97
N GLY A 143 -4.23 3.18 -9.29
CA GLY A 143 -3.09 3.18 -10.20
C GLY A 143 -2.25 1.92 -10.05
N ALA A 144 -1.08 2.03 -9.40
CA ALA A 144 -0.16 0.92 -9.13
C ALA A 144 -0.25 0.39 -7.68
N THR A 145 -1.01 1.05 -6.81
CA THR A 145 -1.15 0.69 -5.39
C THR A 145 -2.55 0.18 -5.05
N TYR A 146 -2.70 -0.24 -3.79
CA TYR A 146 -3.95 -0.77 -3.24
C TYR A 146 -4.29 -0.05 -1.95
N ASP A 147 -5.43 0.62 -1.91
CA ASP A 147 -6.06 1.04 -0.66
C ASP A 147 -6.88 -0.13 -0.14
N HIS A 148 -6.86 -0.41 1.16
CA HIS A 148 -7.63 -1.52 1.71
C HIS A 148 -8.18 -1.24 3.10
N THR A 149 -9.18 -2.03 3.46
CA THR A 149 -9.67 -2.18 4.82
C THR A 149 -9.78 -3.67 5.08
N PHE A 150 -9.09 -4.15 6.12
CA PHE A 150 -9.14 -5.53 6.57
C PHE A 150 -9.69 -5.56 8.00
N THR A 151 -10.63 -6.46 8.28
CA THR A 151 -11.27 -6.54 9.59
C THR A 151 -11.52 -7.99 9.96
N VAL A 152 -11.08 -8.36 11.16
CA VAL A 152 -11.39 -9.65 11.79
C VAL A 152 -12.58 -9.44 12.72
N LYS A 153 -13.73 -10.02 12.38
CA LYS A 153 -14.95 -10.02 13.20
C LYS A 153 -14.95 -11.25 14.12
N GLN A 154 -15.19 -11.01 15.40
CA GLN A 154 -15.39 -12.04 16.43
C GLN A 154 -16.83 -12.54 16.44
#